data_AF-A0A9D8FRC6-F1
#
_entry.id   AF-A0A9D8FRC6-F1
#
_cell.length_a   1.000
_cell.length_b   1.000
_cell.length_c   1.000
_cell.angle_alpha   90.00
_cell.angle_beta   90.00
_cell.angle_gamma   90.00
#
_symmetry.space_group_name_H-M   'P 1'
#
loop_
_entity.id
_entity.type
_entity.pdbx_description
1 polymer ?
#
loop_
_entity_poly.entity_id
_entity_poly.type
_entity_poly.pdbx_seq_one_letter_code
_entity_poly.pdbx_strand_id
1 'polypeptide(L)'
;MKKSILVVAILSFVLMISFCGSGTKVTFVEKDNQIEVLMDGKLFTSYLFKPELTKPILFPVLTPSGIKVNRSFPFEKVEGESEDHPHHTGIFFTYDEVNQDGFWNNTTTPPQIKHVEVTKMETGKGNGTLSTVMHWVGKSGKTLLEENRTIVFSAAEGCYIIDFDMTLTAKDTAVVFHDTKEGMFSIRVARWLKEKNKGGTAMYLSSNGDELEKNVWGKRAEWVRLEGEKDGNAVGIAIHNHPSSNNYPTFWHARGYGLFAVNPLGQYAFESRKKVENPQKYELTLQQGESATFKFRMIIYEGSKTKADCDNDFETYKNL
;
A
#
# COMPACT_ATOMS: atom_id res chain seq x y z
N MET A 1 -27.69 -52.67 61.15
CA MET A 1 -28.02 -51.88 59.94
C MET A 1 -27.27 -50.55 60.00
N LYS A 2 -26.15 -50.44 59.28
CA LYS A 2 -25.51 -49.15 58.92
C LYS A 2 -25.17 -49.24 57.44
N LYS A 3 -25.78 -48.37 56.62
CA LYS A 3 -25.60 -48.33 55.17
C LYS A 3 -24.37 -47.49 54.85
N SER A 4 -23.40 -48.07 54.15
CA SER A 4 -22.25 -47.34 53.60
C SER A 4 -22.66 -46.70 52.27
N ILE A 5 -22.44 -45.39 52.14
CA ILE A 5 -22.68 -44.61 50.92
C ILE A 5 -21.39 -44.64 50.10
N LEU A 6 -21.46 -45.18 48.88
CA LEU A 6 -20.37 -45.16 47.91
C LEU A 6 -20.45 -43.84 47.13
N VAL A 7 -19.47 -42.95 47.33
CA VAL A 7 -19.32 -41.72 46.54
C VAL A 7 -18.48 -42.05 45.31
N VAL A 8 -19.10 -42.05 44.13
CA VAL A 8 -18.40 -42.16 42.85
C VAL A 8 -18.01 -40.76 42.41
N ALA A 9 -16.74 -40.43 42.51
CA ALA A 9 -16.18 -39.20 41.95
C ALA A 9 -16.02 -39.37 40.43
N ILE A 10 -16.85 -38.69 39.66
CA ILE A 10 -16.71 -38.60 38.19
C ILE A 10 -15.63 -37.55 37.91
N LEU A 11 -14.43 -38.02 37.53
CA LEU A 11 -13.35 -37.16 37.07
C LEU A 11 -13.64 -36.72 35.63
N SER A 12 -14.23 -35.53 35.46
CA SER A 12 -14.42 -34.91 34.15
C SER A 12 -13.08 -34.42 33.61
N PHE A 13 -12.48 -35.18 32.69
CA PHE A 13 -11.28 -34.78 31.97
C PHE A 13 -11.67 -33.76 30.90
N VAL A 14 -11.59 -32.46 31.22
CA VAL A 14 -11.75 -31.39 30.23
C VAL A 14 -10.49 -31.36 29.38
N LEU A 15 -10.57 -31.91 28.18
CA LEU A 15 -9.53 -31.79 27.17
C LEU A 15 -9.50 -30.32 26.71
N MET A 16 -8.59 -29.52 27.25
CA MET A 16 -8.26 -28.22 26.68
C MET A 16 -7.60 -28.46 25.32
N ILE A 17 -8.41 -28.45 24.27
CA ILE A 17 -7.90 -28.28 22.91
C ILE A 17 -7.33 -26.86 22.87
N SER A 18 -6.02 -26.76 23.05
CA SER A 18 -5.29 -25.54 22.75
C SER A 18 -5.46 -25.30 21.26
N PHE A 19 -6.39 -24.43 20.89
CA PHE A 19 -6.49 -23.90 19.54
C PHE A 19 -5.23 -23.06 19.34
N CYS A 20 -4.17 -23.71 18.89
CA CYS A 20 -3.02 -23.03 18.31
C CYS A 20 -3.54 -22.37 17.04
N GLY A 21 -4.07 -21.16 17.17
CA GLY A 21 -4.68 -20.39 16.09
C GLY A 21 -3.73 -20.42 14.91
N SER A 22 -4.11 -21.16 13.87
CA SER A 22 -3.26 -21.30 12.71
C SER A 22 -3.33 -19.99 11.95
N GLY A 23 -2.30 -19.14 12.08
CA GLY A 23 -2.21 -17.92 11.28
C GLY A 23 -2.42 -18.22 9.79
N THR A 24 -3.06 -17.30 9.07
CA THR A 24 -3.37 -17.42 7.63
C THR A 24 -2.14 -17.88 6.85
N LYS A 25 -2.30 -18.91 6.02
CA LYS A 25 -1.22 -19.41 5.17
C LYS A 25 -1.06 -18.48 3.97
N VAL A 26 0.13 -17.91 3.81
CA VAL A 26 0.48 -17.05 2.67
C VAL A 26 1.34 -17.85 1.70
N THR A 27 0.87 -18.03 0.47
CA THR A 27 1.59 -18.76 -0.59
C THR A 27 1.74 -17.93 -1.85
N PHE A 28 2.78 -18.21 -2.62
CA PHE A 28 3.05 -17.57 -3.90
C PHE A 28 2.89 -18.57 -5.06
N VAL A 29 2.29 -18.13 -6.16
CA VAL A 29 2.22 -18.91 -7.41
C VAL A 29 2.86 -18.09 -8.53
N GLU A 30 4.02 -18.54 -8.98
CA GLU A 30 4.75 -17.91 -10.07
C GLU A 30 4.11 -18.24 -11.42
N LYS A 31 3.99 -17.22 -12.26
CA LYS A 31 3.51 -17.25 -13.64
C LYS A 31 4.41 -16.38 -14.50
N ASP A 32 4.20 -16.41 -15.82
CA ASP A 32 4.97 -15.53 -16.72
C ASP A 32 4.75 -14.05 -16.37
N ASN A 33 5.82 -13.37 -15.98
CA ASN A 33 5.85 -11.97 -15.57
C ASN A 33 4.81 -11.56 -14.49
N GLN A 34 4.43 -12.53 -13.63
CA GLN A 34 3.41 -12.36 -12.60
C GLN A 34 3.66 -13.32 -11.43
N ILE A 35 3.45 -12.86 -10.20
CA ILE A 35 3.44 -13.70 -8.99
C ILE A 35 2.12 -13.49 -8.26
N GLU A 36 1.28 -14.52 -8.19
CA GLU A 36 0.04 -14.48 -7.43
C GLU A 36 0.33 -14.66 -5.94
N VAL A 37 -0.35 -13.90 -5.10
CA VAL A 37 -0.29 -13.99 -3.65
C VAL A 37 -1.62 -14.53 -3.16
N LEU A 38 -1.58 -15.70 -2.53
CA LEU A 38 -2.77 -16.36 -2.01
C LEU A 38 -2.77 -16.35 -0.47
N MET A 39 -3.94 -16.05 0.10
CA MET A 39 -4.25 -16.11 1.52
C MET A 39 -5.19 -17.31 1.75
N ASP A 40 -4.72 -18.35 2.44
CA ASP A 40 -5.43 -19.63 2.61
C ASP A 40 -5.92 -20.22 1.26
N GLY A 41 -5.08 -20.10 0.22
CA GLY A 41 -5.37 -20.58 -1.13
C GLY A 41 -6.32 -19.70 -1.95
N LYS A 42 -6.83 -18.60 -1.39
CA LYS A 42 -7.65 -17.61 -2.12
C LYS A 42 -6.78 -16.48 -2.63
N LEU A 43 -7.03 -16.02 -3.85
CA LEU A 43 -6.31 -14.88 -4.42
C LEU A 43 -6.54 -13.62 -3.57
N PHE A 44 -5.44 -12.99 -3.14
CA PHE A 44 -5.48 -11.66 -2.56
C PHE A 44 -5.07 -10.61 -3.59
N THR A 45 -3.89 -10.80 -4.18
CA THR A 45 -3.37 -9.89 -5.20
C THR A 45 -2.35 -10.60 -6.10
N SER A 46 -1.84 -9.92 -7.11
CA SER A 46 -0.69 -10.39 -7.89
C SER A 46 0.32 -9.28 -8.10
N TYR A 47 1.60 -9.60 -7.89
CA TYR A 47 2.71 -8.75 -8.31
C TYR A 47 2.90 -8.90 -9.82
N LEU A 48 2.61 -7.85 -10.58
CA LEU A 48 2.73 -7.82 -12.03
C LEU A 48 3.95 -7.01 -12.43
N PHE A 49 4.78 -7.59 -13.30
CA PHE A 49 6.01 -6.98 -13.79
C PHE A 49 6.20 -7.21 -15.30
N LYS A 50 5.08 -7.20 -16.02
CA LYS A 50 5.03 -7.42 -17.47
C LYS A 50 5.81 -6.33 -18.23
N PRO A 51 6.47 -6.66 -19.36
CA PRO A 51 7.27 -5.70 -20.13
C PRO A 51 6.50 -4.47 -20.63
N GLU A 52 5.18 -4.55 -20.77
CA GLU A 52 4.33 -3.44 -21.20
C GLU A 52 4.03 -2.43 -20.09
N LEU A 53 4.31 -2.79 -18.83
CA LEU A 53 4.11 -1.90 -17.69
C LEU A 53 5.30 -0.95 -17.54
N THR A 54 5.01 0.32 -17.25
CA THR A 54 6.04 1.32 -16.95
C THR A 54 6.63 1.18 -15.54
N LYS A 55 6.00 0.37 -14.68
CA LYS A 55 6.40 0.06 -13.31
C LYS A 55 5.72 -1.22 -12.81
N PRO A 56 6.33 -2.02 -11.92
CA PRO A 56 5.65 -3.14 -11.30
C PRO A 56 4.53 -2.66 -10.37
N ILE A 57 3.45 -3.43 -10.32
CA ILE A 57 2.24 -3.09 -9.54
C ILE A 57 1.70 -4.32 -8.78
N LEU A 58 0.83 -4.08 -7.80
CA LEU A 58 -0.08 -5.12 -7.29
C LEU A 58 -1.48 -4.97 -7.88
N PHE A 59 -1.99 -6.00 -8.56
CA PHE A 59 -3.31 -6.02 -9.19
C PHE A 59 -3.82 -7.45 -9.44
N PRO A 60 -5.13 -7.75 -9.27
CA PRO A 60 -6.14 -6.95 -8.57
C PRO A 60 -5.82 -6.89 -7.07
N VAL A 61 -6.55 -6.09 -6.28
CA VAL A 61 -6.43 -6.07 -4.81
C VAL A 61 -7.80 -6.40 -4.24
N LEU A 62 -7.87 -7.51 -3.50
CA LEU A 62 -9.11 -8.08 -3.02
C LEU A 62 -9.16 -8.03 -1.48
N THR A 63 -10.36 -7.87 -0.94
CA THR A 63 -10.62 -8.08 0.50
C THR A 63 -10.70 -9.59 0.84
N PRO A 64 -10.76 -9.99 2.13
CA PRO A 64 -10.93 -11.40 2.51
C PRO A 64 -12.16 -12.11 1.92
N SER A 65 -13.27 -11.41 1.69
CA SER A 65 -14.46 -11.95 1.00
C SER A 65 -14.38 -11.87 -0.53
N GLY A 66 -13.35 -11.22 -1.08
CA GLY A 66 -13.13 -11.12 -2.53
C GLY A 66 -13.62 -9.83 -3.18
N ILE A 67 -13.97 -8.79 -2.41
CA ILE A 67 -14.37 -7.49 -2.96
C ILE A 67 -13.13 -6.81 -3.57
N LYS A 68 -13.20 -6.43 -4.85
CA LYS A 68 -12.11 -5.69 -5.52
C LYS A 68 -12.14 -4.21 -5.13
N VAL A 69 -11.05 -3.74 -4.52
CA VAL A 69 -10.94 -2.36 -3.99
C VAL A 69 -10.23 -1.40 -4.93
N ASN A 70 -9.62 -1.89 -6.01
CA ASN A 70 -8.94 -1.09 -7.03
C ASN A 70 -9.65 -1.12 -8.39
N ARG A 71 -9.48 -0.04 -9.15
CA ARG A 71 -10.07 0.14 -10.49
C ARG A 71 -9.55 -0.90 -11.49
N SER A 72 -10.35 -1.31 -12.48
CA SER A 72 -9.96 -2.32 -13.49
C SER A 72 -9.21 -1.73 -14.69
N PHE A 73 -9.55 -0.51 -15.12
CA PHE A 73 -8.82 0.20 -16.16
C PHE A 73 -7.37 0.49 -15.73
N PRO A 74 -6.37 0.30 -16.62
CA PRO A 74 -6.49 0.07 -18.07
C PRO A 74 -6.57 -1.39 -18.53
N PHE A 75 -6.58 -2.38 -17.63
CA PHE A 75 -6.55 -3.79 -18.03
C PHE A 75 -7.89 -4.29 -18.57
N GLU A 76 -8.99 -3.79 -18.01
CA GLU A 76 -10.34 -4.17 -18.39
C GLU A 76 -11.20 -2.93 -18.56
N LYS A 77 -12.10 -2.97 -19.55
CA LYS A 77 -13.15 -1.96 -19.70
C LYS A 77 -14.37 -2.40 -18.89
N VAL A 78 -14.75 -1.57 -17.92
CA VAL A 78 -15.93 -1.79 -17.07
C VAL A 78 -16.89 -0.64 -17.29
N GLU A 79 -18.17 -0.95 -17.52
CA GLU A 79 -19.20 0.06 -17.75
C GLU A 79 -19.27 1.06 -16.59
N GLY A 80 -19.28 2.36 -16.92
CA GLY A 80 -19.32 3.45 -15.94
C GLY A 80 -18.00 3.72 -15.21
N GLU A 81 -16.95 2.93 -15.43
CA GLU A 81 -15.59 3.19 -14.96
C GLU A 81 -14.92 4.21 -15.89
N SER A 82 -14.20 5.18 -15.31
CA SER A 82 -13.50 6.20 -16.10
C SER A 82 -12.20 5.64 -16.67
N GLU A 83 -11.91 5.96 -17.94
CA GLU A 83 -10.67 5.64 -18.65
C GLU A 83 -9.59 6.74 -18.47
N ASP A 84 -9.74 7.62 -17.48
CA ASP A 84 -8.78 8.67 -17.15
C ASP A 84 -7.53 8.13 -16.44
N HIS A 85 -6.42 8.89 -16.51
CA HIS A 85 -5.18 8.59 -15.79
C HIS A 85 -4.75 7.10 -15.90
N PRO A 86 -4.50 6.56 -17.10
CA PRO A 86 -4.12 5.15 -17.31
C PRO A 86 -2.82 4.74 -16.60
N HIS A 87 -2.02 5.70 -16.15
CA HIS A 87 -0.80 5.49 -15.35
C HIS A 87 -1.10 5.22 -13.87
N HIS A 88 -2.31 5.49 -13.36
CA HIS A 88 -2.74 5.12 -12.00
C HIS A 88 -3.37 3.73 -12.02
N THR A 89 -2.58 2.70 -11.70
CA THR A 89 -3.01 1.31 -11.84
C THR A 89 -2.55 0.45 -10.67
N GLY A 90 -3.49 -0.26 -10.04
CA GLY A 90 -3.19 -1.14 -8.89
C GLY A 90 -2.62 -0.37 -7.70
N ILE A 91 -1.83 -1.07 -6.89
CA ILE A 91 -0.90 -0.46 -5.92
C ILE A 91 0.45 -0.28 -6.62
N PHE A 92 1.01 0.92 -6.58
CA PHE A 92 2.25 1.26 -7.28
C PHE A 92 3.11 2.22 -6.48
N PHE A 93 4.40 2.23 -6.81
CA PHE A 93 5.41 3.13 -6.25
C PHE A 93 6.21 3.73 -7.39
N THR A 94 6.26 5.05 -7.47
CA THR A 94 7.00 5.80 -8.49
C THR A 94 7.06 7.28 -8.11
N TYR A 95 7.81 8.11 -8.82
CA TYR A 95 7.86 9.55 -8.57
C TYR A 95 7.75 10.35 -9.87
N ASP A 96 7.40 11.63 -9.80
CA ASP A 96 7.27 12.44 -11.01
C ASP A 96 8.65 12.79 -11.54
N GLU A 97 9.34 13.75 -10.95
CA GLU A 97 10.56 14.33 -11.48
C GLU A 97 11.80 13.80 -10.74
N VAL A 98 12.46 12.80 -11.33
CA VAL A 98 13.76 12.27 -10.88
C VAL A 98 14.83 12.71 -11.87
N ASN A 99 15.68 13.64 -11.46
CA ASN A 99 16.46 14.48 -12.37
C ASN A 99 15.54 15.04 -13.48
N GLN A 100 15.84 14.78 -14.76
CA GLN A 100 15.06 15.20 -15.92
C GLN A 100 13.98 14.18 -16.36
N ASP A 101 13.83 13.08 -15.63
CA ASP A 101 13.01 11.93 -16.02
C ASP A 101 11.70 11.85 -15.22
N GLY A 102 10.59 11.70 -15.98
CA GLY A 102 9.21 11.69 -15.50
C GLY A 102 8.64 10.28 -15.30
N PHE A 103 8.59 9.71 -14.09
CA PHE A 103 8.12 8.33 -13.87
C PHE A 103 6.67 8.21 -13.35
N TRP A 104 5.97 9.32 -13.13
CA TRP A 104 4.61 9.30 -12.59
C TRP A 104 3.54 9.14 -13.68
N ASN A 105 3.52 10.09 -14.62
CA ASN A 105 2.49 10.20 -15.66
C ASN A 105 2.77 9.32 -16.90
N ASN A 106 3.88 8.59 -16.93
CA ASN A 106 4.31 7.81 -18.09
C ASN A 106 3.42 6.59 -18.36
N THR A 107 2.99 6.45 -19.60
CA THR A 107 2.21 5.31 -20.12
C THR A 107 2.97 4.52 -21.17
N THR A 108 4.19 4.96 -21.50
CA THR A 108 5.10 4.34 -22.45
C THR A 108 6.51 4.37 -21.88
N THR A 109 7.37 3.54 -22.46
CA THR A 109 8.77 3.41 -22.07
C THR A 109 9.65 3.99 -23.18
N PRO A 110 10.74 4.72 -22.87
CA PRO A 110 11.22 5.13 -21.55
C PRO A 110 10.59 6.47 -21.05
N PRO A 111 10.75 6.86 -19.76
CA PRO A 111 11.45 6.14 -18.69
C PRO A 111 10.61 5.00 -18.11
N GLN A 112 11.21 4.12 -17.31
CA GLN A 112 10.51 2.99 -16.68
C GLN A 112 11.19 2.53 -15.38
N ILE A 113 10.39 1.98 -14.46
CA ILE A 113 10.90 1.19 -13.34
C ILE A 113 10.86 -0.27 -13.79
N LYS A 114 12.01 -0.87 -14.05
CA LYS A 114 12.13 -2.21 -14.60
C LYS A 114 12.36 -3.22 -13.48
N HIS A 115 11.52 -4.25 -13.37
CA HIS A 115 11.82 -5.41 -12.54
C HIS A 115 13.09 -6.11 -13.06
N VAL A 116 14.01 -6.42 -12.14
CA VAL A 116 15.27 -7.10 -12.45
C VAL A 116 15.21 -8.54 -12.00
N GLU A 117 14.90 -8.78 -10.72
CA GLU A 117 14.85 -10.12 -10.15
C GLU A 117 14.02 -10.19 -8.86
N VAL A 118 13.63 -11.42 -8.51
CA VAL A 118 13.12 -11.81 -7.20
C VAL A 118 14.30 -12.35 -6.39
N THR A 119 14.66 -11.67 -5.31
CA THR A 119 15.76 -12.09 -4.42
C THR A 119 15.26 -12.96 -3.27
N LYS A 120 13.96 -12.89 -2.95
CA LYS A 120 13.34 -13.68 -1.87
C LYS A 120 11.88 -13.94 -2.17
N MET A 121 11.42 -15.18 -1.98
CA MET A 121 10.01 -15.56 -2.07
C MET A 121 9.72 -16.67 -1.03
N GLU A 122 9.29 -16.27 0.17
CA GLU A 122 9.07 -17.16 1.31
C GLU A 122 7.59 -17.27 1.67
N THR A 123 7.03 -18.45 1.42
CA THR A 123 5.72 -18.86 1.97
C THR A 123 5.80 -18.98 3.49
N GLY A 124 4.73 -18.61 4.19
CA GLY A 124 4.69 -18.77 5.64
C GLY A 124 3.29 -18.88 6.21
N LYS A 125 3.24 -19.16 7.51
CA LYS A 125 2.01 -19.25 8.30
C LYS A 125 1.95 -18.01 9.19
N GLY A 126 0.99 -17.13 8.93
CA GLY A 126 0.88 -15.79 9.51
C GLY A 126 1.38 -14.69 8.58
N ASN A 127 2.54 -14.87 7.94
CA ASN A 127 3.05 -13.95 6.92
C ASN A 127 3.74 -14.68 5.76
N GLY A 128 3.95 -13.98 4.65
CA GLY A 128 4.82 -14.40 3.55
C GLY A 128 5.57 -13.20 3.00
N THR A 129 6.78 -13.41 2.48
CA THR A 129 7.69 -12.33 2.07
C THR A 129 8.08 -12.47 0.60
N LEU A 130 7.97 -11.37 -0.14
CA LEU A 130 8.50 -11.21 -1.49
C LEU A 130 9.49 -10.05 -1.51
N SER A 131 10.75 -10.30 -1.86
CA SER A 131 11.76 -9.26 -2.07
C SER A 131 12.20 -9.22 -3.52
N THR A 132 12.30 -8.01 -4.09
CA THR A 132 12.64 -7.78 -5.49
C THR A 132 13.66 -6.66 -5.65
N VAL A 133 14.39 -6.71 -6.75
CA VAL A 133 15.25 -5.63 -7.23
C VAL A 133 14.63 -5.02 -8.47
N MET A 134 14.60 -3.70 -8.55
CA MET A 134 14.16 -2.96 -9.74
C MET A 134 15.18 -1.87 -10.09
N HIS A 135 15.26 -1.52 -11.38
CA HIS A 135 16.07 -0.39 -11.85
C HIS A 135 15.18 0.72 -12.39
N TRP A 136 15.38 1.94 -11.91
CA TRP A 136 14.74 3.13 -12.45
C TRP A 136 15.58 3.61 -13.65
N VAL A 137 15.12 3.28 -14.84
CA VAL A 137 15.81 3.56 -16.10
C VAL A 137 15.26 4.84 -16.71
N GLY A 138 16.11 5.85 -16.85
CA GLY A 138 15.76 7.15 -17.45
C GLY A 138 15.60 7.08 -18.97
N LYS A 139 15.17 8.18 -19.59
CA LYS A 139 15.01 8.29 -21.06
C LYS A 139 16.29 8.03 -21.85
N SER A 140 17.45 8.25 -21.22
CA SER A 140 18.77 7.96 -21.81
C SER A 140 19.11 6.46 -21.86
N GLY A 141 18.32 5.59 -21.23
CA GLY A 141 18.62 4.17 -21.06
C GLY A 141 19.55 3.87 -19.87
N LYS A 142 20.01 4.88 -19.15
CA LYS A 142 20.83 4.71 -17.93
C LYS A 142 19.97 4.37 -16.72
N THR A 143 20.48 3.48 -15.87
CA THR A 143 19.91 3.25 -14.53
C THR A 143 20.28 4.41 -13.61
N LEU A 144 19.27 5.15 -13.17
CA LEU A 144 19.42 6.25 -12.20
C LEU A 144 19.47 5.69 -10.78
N LEU A 145 18.50 4.82 -10.45
CA LEU A 145 18.35 4.21 -9.13
C LEU A 145 18.24 2.69 -9.24
N GLU A 146 18.77 2.02 -8.24
CA GLU A 146 18.39 0.65 -7.90
C GLU A 146 17.45 0.69 -6.71
N GLU A 147 16.32 0.02 -6.83
CA GLU A 147 15.33 -0.13 -5.78
C GLU A 147 15.38 -1.57 -5.26
N ASN A 148 15.67 -1.71 -3.97
CA ASN A 148 15.45 -2.94 -3.22
C ASN A 148 14.10 -2.82 -2.51
N ARG A 149 13.15 -3.70 -2.83
CA ARG A 149 11.81 -3.69 -2.22
C ARG A 149 11.56 -5.01 -1.52
N THR A 150 11.13 -4.95 -0.26
CA THR A 150 10.56 -6.09 0.47
C THR A 150 9.08 -5.84 0.70
N ILE A 151 8.27 -6.83 0.38
CA ILE A 151 6.82 -6.83 0.56
C ILE A 151 6.46 -7.98 1.49
N VAL A 152 5.89 -7.67 2.65
CA VAL A 152 5.39 -8.67 3.60
C VAL A 152 3.87 -8.68 3.55
N PHE A 153 3.31 -9.83 3.22
CA PHE A 153 1.88 -10.06 3.19
C PHE A 153 1.48 -10.80 4.47
N SER A 154 0.45 -10.34 5.14
CA SER A 154 -0.10 -11.00 6.33
C SER A 154 -1.61 -10.77 6.43
N ALA A 155 -2.25 -11.43 7.40
CA ALA A 155 -3.67 -11.26 7.68
C ALA A 155 -3.89 -11.09 9.18
N ALA A 156 -4.93 -10.34 9.52
CA ALA A 156 -5.54 -10.32 10.84
C ALA A 156 -7.06 -10.50 10.69
N GLU A 157 -7.78 -10.49 11.80
CA GLU A 157 -9.24 -10.65 11.77
C GLU A 157 -9.89 -9.58 10.88
N GLY A 158 -10.58 -10.01 9.83
CA GLY A 158 -11.29 -9.13 8.89
C GLY A 158 -10.40 -8.32 7.94
N CYS A 159 -9.07 -8.49 7.93
CA CYS A 159 -8.20 -7.71 7.06
C CYS A 159 -6.98 -8.46 6.49
N TYR A 160 -6.51 -7.97 5.35
CA TYR A 160 -5.20 -8.28 4.79
C TYR A 160 -4.28 -7.06 4.92
N ILE A 161 -3.01 -7.32 5.23
CA ILE A 161 -2.00 -6.31 5.50
C ILE A 161 -0.84 -6.52 4.52
N ILE A 162 -0.35 -5.43 3.95
CA ILE A 162 0.83 -5.39 3.10
C ILE A 162 1.81 -4.37 3.66
N ASP A 163 2.97 -4.82 4.10
CA ASP A 163 4.08 -3.93 4.49
C ASP A 163 5.05 -3.82 3.33
N PHE A 164 5.43 -2.59 2.99
CA PHE A 164 6.38 -2.27 1.94
C PHE A 164 7.58 -1.54 2.54
N ASP A 165 8.75 -2.14 2.39
CA ASP A 165 10.05 -1.53 2.68
C ASP A 165 10.80 -1.32 1.38
N MET A 166 11.04 -0.06 1.00
CA MET A 166 11.73 0.31 -0.23
C MET A 166 12.99 1.10 0.09
N THR A 167 14.12 0.67 -0.45
CA THR A 167 15.38 1.41 -0.40
C THR A 167 15.81 1.75 -1.82
N LEU A 168 15.93 3.05 -2.10
CA LEU A 168 16.40 3.59 -3.37
C LEU A 168 17.86 3.99 -3.24
N THR A 169 18.74 3.44 -4.08
CA THR A 169 20.18 3.71 -4.11
C THR A 169 20.59 4.33 -5.44
N ALA A 170 21.29 5.45 -5.43
CA ALA A 170 21.78 6.10 -6.66
C ALA A 170 22.96 5.33 -7.28
N LYS A 171 22.93 5.07 -8.59
CA LYS A 171 23.90 4.17 -9.26
C LYS A 171 25.00 4.85 -10.10
N ASP A 172 24.66 5.86 -10.90
CA ASP A 172 25.61 6.46 -11.86
C ASP A 172 26.04 7.89 -11.49
N THR A 173 25.12 8.69 -10.96
CA THR A 173 25.36 10.12 -10.66
C THR A 173 24.51 10.56 -9.48
N ALA A 174 24.61 11.83 -9.08
CA ALA A 174 23.68 12.42 -8.14
C ALA A 174 22.24 12.31 -8.68
N VAL A 175 21.35 11.74 -7.88
CA VAL A 175 19.93 11.64 -8.19
C VAL A 175 19.18 12.63 -7.33
N VAL A 176 18.48 13.55 -7.98
CA VAL A 176 17.68 14.60 -7.37
C VAL A 176 16.21 14.27 -7.59
N PHE A 177 15.44 14.18 -6.51
CA PHE A 177 13.98 14.11 -6.57
C PHE A 177 13.44 15.53 -6.39
N HIS A 178 12.97 16.14 -7.47
CA HIS A 178 12.45 17.50 -7.42
C HIS A 178 11.15 17.57 -6.62
N ASP A 179 10.91 18.70 -5.96
CA ASP A 179 9.74 18.89 -5.09
C ASP A 179 8.47 19.08 -5.93
N THR A 180 7.66 18.02 -6.07
CA THR A 180 6.41 18.03 -6.84
C THR A 180 5.27 17.38 -6.06
N LYS A 181 4.03 17.72 -6.40
CA LYS A 181 2.86 17.08 -5.77
C LYS A 181 2.65 15.63 -6.21
N GLU A 182 3.24 15.22 -7.33
CA GLU A 182 3.01 13.92 -7.95
C GLU A 182 4.02 12.90 -7.41
N GLY A 183 3.51 11.82 -6.81
CA GLY A 183 4.28 10.88 -6.00
C GLY A 183 3.42 10.29 -4.88
N MET A 184 3.84 9.25 -4.17
CA MET A 184 4.89 8.29 -4.49
C MET A 184 4.32 6.86 -4.38
N PHE A 185 4.00 6.42 -3.16
CA PHE A 185 3.28 5.16 -2.91
C PHE A 185 1.77 5.37 -3.00
N SER A 186 1.08 4.58 -3.82
CA SER A 186 -0.27 4.90 -4.25
C SER A 186 -1.13 3.68 -4.55
N ILE A 187 -2.45 3.85 -4.46
CA ILE A 187 -3.44 2.95 -5.06
C ILE A 187 -4.48 3.74 -5.87
N ARG A 188 -4.89 3.20 -7.03
CA ARG A 188 -6.07 3.67 -7.77
C ARG A 188 -7.29 2.86 -7.35
N VAL A 189 -8.17 3.45 -6.54
CA VAL A 189 -9.31 2.73 -5.97
C VAL A 189 -10.45 2.53 -6.97
N ALA A 190 -11.28 1.52 -6.71
CA ALA A 190 -12.47 1.21 -7.49
C ALA A 190 -13.47 2.37 -7.46
N ARG A 191 -14.33 2.44 -8.48
CA ARG A 191 -15.33 3.53 -8.61
C ARG A 191 -16.18 3.73 -7.36
N TRP A 192 -16.66 2.63 -6.75
CA TRP A 192 -17.54 2.69 -5.59
C TRP A 192 -16.83 3.23 -4.34
N LEU A 193 -15.49 3.14 -4.28
CA LEU A 193 -14.66 3.61 -3.16
C LEU A 193 -14.13 5.05 -3.39
N LYS A 194 -14.63 5.75 -4.41
CA LYS A 194 -14.45 7.21 -4.54
C LYS A 194 -15.24 7.94 -3.45
N GLU A 195 -14.93 9.21 -3.22
CA GLU A 195 -15.75 10.03 -2.34
C GLU A 195 -17.19 10.16 -2.85
N LYS A 196 -18.13 10.34 -1.91
CA LYS A 196 -19.57 10.47 -2.22
C LYS A 196 -19.87 11.59 -3.23
N ASN A 197 -19.25 12.76 -3.07
CA ASN A 197 -19.39 13.88 -4.01
C ASN A 197 -18.70 13.65 -5.37
N LYS A 198 -17.97 12.53 -5.54
CA LYS A 198 -17.35 12.07 -6.79
C LYS A 198 -18.00 10.78 -7.33
N GLY A 199 -19.18 10.42 -6.81
CA GLY A 199 -19.99 9.31 -7.30
C GLY A 199 -19.61 7.94 -6.74
N GLY A 200 -18.84 7.89 -5.65
CA GLY A 200 -18.64 6.69 -4.85
C GLY A 200 -19.41 6.74 -3.53
N THR A 201 -18.91 6.04 -2.52
CA THR A 201 -19.52 5.89 -1.19
C THR A 201 -18.58 6.30 -0.06
N ALA A 202 -17.31 6.57 -0.38
CA ALA A 202 -16.25 6.61 0.60
C ALA A 202 -16.02 7.99 1.23
N MET A 203 -15.24 8.00 2.30
CA MET A 203 -14.77 9.19 3.00
C MET A 203 -13.34 8.96 3.50
N TYR A 204 -12.48 9.97 3.33
CA TYR A 204 -11.16 9.99 3.97
C TYR A 204 -11.25 10.40 5.44
N LEU A 205 -10.40 9.82 6.28
CA LEU A 205 -10.13 10.21 7.66
C LEU A 205 -8.61 10.13 7.94
N SER A 206 -8.01 11.17 8.51
CA SER A 206 -6.58 11.19 8.87
C SER A 206 -6.31 10.98 10.36
N SER A 207 -5.05 10.70 10.72
CA SER A 207 -4.56 10.66 12.10
C SER A 207 -4.79 11.96 12.88
N ASN A 208 -4.96 13.10 12.20
CA ASN A 208 -5.25 14.40 12.81
C ASN A 208 -6.76 14.66 12.97
N GLY A 209 -7.62 13.74 12.52
CA GLY A 209 -9.07 13.94 12.47
C GLY A 209 -9.55 14.76 11.26
N ASP A 210 -8.72 14.96 10.23
CA ASP A 210 -9.16 15.59 8.99
C ASP A 210 -10.05 14.63 8.20
N GLU A 211 -11.21 15.11 7.76
CA GLU A 211 -12.14 14.35 6.92
C GLU A 211 -12.27 14.94 5.51
N LEU A 212 -12.45 14.06 4.53
CA LEU A 212 -12.61 14.38 3.10
C LEU A 212 -11.35 14.94 2.41
N GLU A 213 -11.28 14.79 1.08
CA GLU A 213 -10.18 15.24 0.20
C GLU A 213 -9.78 16.68 0.51
N LYS A 214 -10.77 17.57 0.66
CA LYS A 214 -10.52 19.01 0.87
C LYS A 214 -9.63 19.30 2.09
N ASN A 215 -9.73 18.46 3.13
CA ASN A 215 -8.98 18.64 4.37
C ASN A 215 -7.77 17.72 4.46
N VAL A 216 -7.77 16.57 3.79
CA VAL A 216 -6.64 15.62 3.80
C VAL A 216 -5.57 16.00 2.77
N TRP A 217 -5.97 16.46 1.58
CA TRP A 217 -5.04 16.75 0.49
C TRP A 217 -4.01 17.82 0.89
N GLY A 218 -2.74 17.47 0.68
CA GLY A 218 -1.59 18.32 0.93
C GLY A 218 -1.29 18.59 2.41
N LYS A 219 -1.85 17.82 3.34
CA LYS A 219 -1.51 17.87 4.76
C LYS A 219 -0.64 16.70 5.17
N ARG A 220 0.11 16.88 6.26
CA ARG A 220 0.87 15.80 6.92
C ARG A 220 -0.05 15.02 7.85
N ALA A 221 0.09 13.69 7.86
CA ALA A 221 -0.56 12.80 8.82
C ALA A 221 0.20 11.46 8.88
N GLU A 222 0.15 10.77 10.00
CA GLU A 222 0.86 9.50 10.23
C GLU A 222 0.21 8.36 9.45
N TRP A 223 -1.12 8.41 9.36
CA TRP A 223 -1.95 7.50 8.59
C TRP A 223 -3.16 8.24 8.01
N VAL A 224 -3.70 7.71 6.92
CA VAL A 224 -5.01 8.07 6.37
C VAL A 224 -5.76 6.79 6.04
N ARG A 225 -7.07 6.83 6.27
CA ARG A 225 -8.04 5.79 5.94
C ARG A 225 -9.01 6.32 4.89
N LEU A 226 -9.35 5.48 3.92
CA LEU A 226 -10.47 5.66 2.99
C LEU A 226 -11.44 4.51 3.20
N GLU A 227 -12.65 4.80 3.68
CA GLU A 227 -13.69 3.79 3.93
C GLU A 227 -14.96 4.16 3.19
N GLY A 228 -15.60 3.18 2.55
CA GLY A 228 -16.91 3.31 1.93
C GLY A 228 -17.76 2.06 2.18
N GLU A 229 -18.84 1.95 1.43
CA GLU A 229 -19.81 0.86 1.54
C GLU A 229 -19.93 0.12 0.21
N LYS A 230 -19.92 -1.21 0.26
CA LYS A 230 -20.24 -2.07 -0.87
C LYS A 230 -21.11 -3.22 -0.41
N ASP A 231 -22.27 -3.39 -1.05
CA ASP A 231 -23.22 -4.48 -0.79
C ASP A 231 -23.62 -4.58 0.69
N GLY A 232 -23.82 -3.44 1.34
CA GLY A 232 -24.21 -3.34 2.76
C GLY A 232 -23.06 -3.54 3.76
N ASN A 233 -21.83 -3.73 3.30
CA ASN A 233 -20.65 -3.89 4.15
C ASN A 233 -19.75 -2.66 4.05
N ALA A 234 -19.27 -2.21 5.21
CA ALA A 234 -18.17 -1.25 5.26
C ALA A 234 -16.88 -1.93 4.76
N VAL A 235 -16.15 -1.26 3.89
CA VAL A 235 -14.88 -1.73 3.32
C VAL A 235 -13.95 -0.55 3.19
N GLY A 236 -12.69 -0.73 3.54
CA GLY A 236 -11.74 0.36 3.40
C GLY A 236 -10.29 -0.06 3.24
N ILE A 237 -9.49 0.98 3.01
CA ILE A 237 -8.04 0.93 2.90
C ILE A 237 -7.48 1.94 3.90
N ALA A 238 -6.56 1.50 4.76
CA ALA A 238 -5.72 2.41 5.55
C ALA A 238 -4.29 2.33 5.03
N ILE A 239 -3.63 3.47 4.89
CA ILE A 239 -2.19 3.55 4.60
C ILE A 239 -1.51 4.24 5.76
N HIS A 240 -0.45 3.63 6.28
CA HIS A 240 0.36 4.15 7.39
C HIS A 240 1.78 4.43 6.89
N ASN A 241 2.38 5.53 7.32
CA ASN A 241 3.76 5.87 7.02
C ASN A 241 4.64 5.58 8.24
N HIS A 242 5.71 4.79 8.07
CA HIS A 242 6.57 4.45 9.21
C HIS A 242 7.45 5.64 9.63
N PRO A 243 7.71 5.84 10.94
CA PRO A 243 8.61 6.90 11.42
C PRO A 243 10.05 6.84 10.88
N SER A 244 10.53 5.66 10.50
CA SER A 244 11.85 5.50 9.88
C SER A 244 11.88 5.84 8.38
N SER A 245 10.77 6.28 7.81
CA SER A 245 10.73 6.72 6.41
C SER A 245 11.33 8.11 6.28
N ASN A 246 11.92 8.37 5.12
CA ASN A 246 12.38 9.71 4.79
C ASN A 246 11.21 10.71 4.78
N ASN A 247 11.43 11.88 5.40
CA ASN A 247 10.46 12.97 5.57
C ASN A 247 9.13 12.63 6.30
N TYR A 248 9.19 11.78 7.33
CA TYR A 248 8.05 11.47 8.21
C TYR A 248 7.61 12.67 9.09
N PRO A 249 6.30 12.80 9.41
CA PRO A 249 5.17 12.13 8.77
C PRO A 249 4.87 12.76 7.41
N THR A 250 4.75 11.93 6.38
CA THR A 250 4.55 12.32 4.97
C THR A 250 3.37 13.26 4.69
N PHE A 251 3.39 13.94 3.54
CA PHE A 251 2.20 14.59 2.96
C PHE A 251 1.30 13.59 2.22
N TRP A 252 0.01 13.90 2.18
CA TRP A 252 -1.02 13.08 1.53
C TRP A 252 -1.52 13.69 0.22
N HIS A 253 -1.37 12.94 -0.87
CA HIS A 253 -1.99 13.23 -2.17
C HIS A 253 -3.29 12.43 -2.33
N ALA A 254 -4.18 12.52 -1.35
CA ALA A 254 -5.50 11.90 -1.39
C ALA A 254 -6.44 12.70 -2.30
N ARG A 255 -7.06 12.04 -3.28
CA ARG A 255 -8.02 12.65 -4.20
C ARG A 255 -9.34 11.89 -4.15
N GLY A 256 -10.45 12.60 -4.00
CA GLY A 256 -11.78 12.01 -3.88
C GLY A 256 -12.25 11.30 -5.15
N TYR A 257 -11.63 11.59 -6.30
CA TYR A 257 -11.91 10.85 -7.55
C TYR A 257 -11.20 9.49 -7.63
N GLY A 258 -10.42 9.10 -6.61
CA GLY A 258 -9.95 7.73 -6.42
C GLY A 258 -8.45 7.50 -6.55
N LEU A 259 -7.62 8.56 -6.63
CA LEU A 259 -6.18 8.41 -6.37
C LEU A 259 -5.98 8.52 -4.86
N PHE A 260 -5.46 7.48 -4.22
CA PHE A 260 -5.07 7.51 -2.82
C PHE A 260 -3.56 7.32 -2.71
N ALA A 261 -2.85 8.43 -2.52
CA ALA A 261 -1.39 8.48 -2.63
C ALA A 261 -0.71 9.19 -1.46
N VAL A 262 0.53 8.79 -1.23
CA VAL A 262 1.39 9.25 -0.14
C VAL A 262 2.67 9.81 -0.73
N ASN A 263 2.97 11.07 -0.47
CA ASN A 263 4.10 11.77 -1.09
C ASN A 263 4.98 12.46 -0.05
N PRO A 264 6.09 11.82 0.37
CA PRO A 264 7.01 12.42 1.32
C PRO A 264 7.92 13.49 0.70
N LEU A 265 7.92 13.70 -0.63
CA LEU A 265 8.89 14.57 -1.30
C LEU A 265 8.27 15.85 -1.90
N GLY A 266 6.95 16.02 -1.80
CA GLY A 266 6.23 17.17 -2.37
C GLY A 266 6.01 18.37 -1.44
N GLN A 267 6.89 18.59 -0.46
CA GLN A 267 6.65 19.53 0.64
C GLN A 267 6.31 20.94 0.18
N TYR A 268 7.19 21.55 -0.62
CA TYR A 268 6.98 22.89 -1.16
C TYR A 268 5.74 22.95 -2.04
N ALA A 269 5.56 21.94 -2.89
CA ALA A 269 4.43 21.87 -3.79
C ALA A 269 3.08 21.85 -3.04
N PHE A 270 3.00 21.11 -1.92
CA PHE A 270 1.81 21.07 -1.09
C PHE A 270 1.64 22.35 -0.27
N GLU A 271 2.67 22.77 0.47
CA GLU A 271 2.62 23.96 1.32
C GLU A 271 2.27 25.22 0.51
N SER A 272 2.87 25.39 -0.67
CA SER A 272 2.58 26.50 -1.57
C SER A 272 1.13 26.50 -2.06
N ARG A 273 0.61 25.33 -2.48
CA ARG A 273 -0.78 25.20 -2.96
C ARG A 273 -1.80 25.37 -1.82
N LYS A 274 -1.43 25.00 -0.60
CA LYS A 274 -2.22 25.25 0.62
C LYS A 274 -2.06 26.66 1.16
N LYS A 275 -1.19 27.48 0.53
CA LYS A 275 -0.88 28.86 0.94
C LYS A 275 -0.40 28.94 2.40
N VAL A 276 0.41 27.96 2.81
CA VAL A 276 1.12 28.02 4.09
C VAL A 276 2.06 29.22 4.06
N GLU A 277 2.16 29.92 5.19
CA GLU A 277 3.11 31.01 5.34
C GLU A 277 4.55 30.46 5.29
N ASN A 278 5.40 31.02 4.44
CA ASN A 278 6.79 30.58 4.24
C ASN A 278 6.94 29.08 3.88
N PRO A 279 6.44 28.64 2.72
CA PRO A 279 6.54 27.23 2.30
C PRO A 279 8.01 26.80 2.18
N GLN A 280 8.32 25.64 2.73
CA GLN A 280 9.66 25.07 2.79
C GLN A 280 9.91 24.12 1.62
N LYS A 281 11.14 24.08 1.13
CA LYS A 281 11.57 23.11 0.11
C LYS A 281 12.05 21.82 0.75
N TYR A 282 11.69 20.70 0.15
CA TYR A 282 12.28 19.41 0.47
C TYR A 282 12.69 18.70 -0.83
N GLU A 283 13.93 18.94 -1.26
CA GLU A 283 14.51 18.27 -2.42
C GLU A 283 15.48 17.18 -1.93
N LEU A 284 15.11 15.92 -2.10
CA LEU A 284 15.97 14.80 -1.74
C LEU A 284 17.03 14.63 -2.83
N THR A 285 18.31 14.79 -2.47
CA THR A 285 19.45 14.50 -3.33
C THR A 285 20.23 13.32 -2.76
N LEU A 286 20.47 12.30 -3.58
CA LEU A 286 21.31 11.15 -3.28
C LEU A 286 22.56 11.21 -4.14
N GLN A 287 23.75 11.32 -3.54
CA GLN A 287 25.00 11.09 -4.24
C GLN A 287 25.14 9.62 -4.64
N GLN A 288 26.05 9.32 -5.58
CA GLN A 288 26.28 7.95 -6.00
C GLN A 288 26.58 7.03 -4.81
N GLY A 289 25.83 5.93 -4.70
CA GLY A 289 25.90 4.97 -3.60
C GLY A 289 25.09 5.34 -2.35
N GLU A 290 24.62 6.58 -2.21
CA GLU A 290 23.71 6.96 -1.13
C GLU A 290 22.32 6.38 -1.34
N SER A 291 21.60 6.20 -0.23
CA SER A 291 20.30 5.55 -0.22
C SER A 291 19.27 6.32 0.61
N ALA A 292 18.01 6.28 0.17
CA ALA A 292 16.85 6.71 0.95
C ALA A 292 15.87 5.55 1.16
N THR A 293 15.24 5.51 2.32
CA THR A 293 14.28 4.46 2.69
C THR A 293 12.88 5.03 2.86
N PHE A 294 11.90 4.30 2.36
CA PHE A 294 10.48 4.60 2.48
C PHE A 294 9.76 3.33 2.93
N LYS A 295 8.93 3.46 3.97
CA LYS A 295 8.20 2.34 4.54
C LYS A 295 6.72 2.67 4.71
N PHE A 296 5.87 1.81 4.16
CA PHE A 296 4.43 1.97 4.23
C PHE A 296 3.74 0.65 4.58
N ARG A 297 2.71 0.72 5.42
CA ARG A 297 1.76 -0.37 5.63
C ARG A 297 0.45 -0.01 4.93
N MET A 298 -0.11 -0.95 4.18
CA MET A 298 -1.47 -0.85 3.65
C MET A 298 -2.33 -1.95 4.25
N ILE A 299 -3.47 -1.57 4.83
CA ILE A 299 -4.45 -2.48 5.43
C ILE A 299 -5.71 -2.43 4.58
N ILE A 300 -6.15 -3.57 4.05
CA ILE A 300 -7.38 -3.75 3.30
C ILE A 300 -8.33 -4.53 4.18
N TYR A 301 -9.46 -3.94 4.55
CA TYR A 301 -10.34 -4.50 5.58
C TYR A 301 -11.81 -4.45 5.20
N GLU A 302 -12.57 -5.36 5.81
CA GLU A 302 -14.03 -5.37 5.85
C GLU A 302 -14.51 -5.09 7.27
N GLY A 303 -15.67 -4.45 7.39
CA GLY A 303 -16.12 -3.81 8.61
C GLY A 303 -15.65 -2.36 8.71
N SER A 304 -16.08 -1.68 9.76
CA SER A 304 -15.71 -0.27 9.98
C SER A 304 -14.48 -0.14 10.87
N LYS A 305 -13.61 0.82 10.56
CA LYS A 305 -12.51 1.23 11.44
C LYS A 305 -12.67 2.66 11.92
N THR A 306 -12.77 2.85 13.23
CA THR A 306 -12.74 4.19 13.84
C THR A 306 -11.33 4.78 13.79
N LYS A 307 -11.20 6.05 14.18
CA LYS A 307 -9.88 6.68 14.38
C LYS A 307 -9.03 5.88 15.38
N ALA A 308 -9.63 5.45 16.50
CA ALA A 308 -8.93 4.72 17.55
C ALA A 308 -8.41 3.36 17.06
N ASP A 309 -9.17 2.67 16.20
CA ASP A 309 -8.71 1.42 15.59
C ASP A 309 -7.48 1.64 14.71
N CYS A 310 -7.49 2.71 13.90
CA CYS A 310 -6.36 3.07 13.06
C CYS A 310 -5.13 3.53 13.87
N ASP A 311 -5.35 4.28 14.95
CA ASP A 311 -4.29 4.67 15.89
C ASP A 311 -3.65 3.41 16.51
N ASN A 312 -4.44 2.43 16.95
CA ASN A 312 -3.92 1.16 17.50
C ASN A 312 -3.13 0.33 16.47
N ASP A 313 -3.66 0.23 15.24
CA ASP A 313 -2.97 -0.43 14.13
C ASP A 313 -1.62 0.27 13.84
N PHE A 314 -1.57 1.61 13.96
CA PHE A 314 -0.36 2.40 13.77
C PHE A 314 0.65 2.22 14.91
N GLU A 315 0.21 2.21 16.16
CA GLU A 315 1.06 1.91 17.32
C GLU A 315 1.75 0.54 17.19
N THR A 316 1.06 -0.45 16.64
CA THR A 316 1.65 -1.77 16.38
C THR A 316 2.68 -1.71 15.25
N TYR A 317 2.40 -0.94 14.20
CA TYR A 317 3.27 -0.83 13.04
C TYR A 317 4.56 -0.06 13.32
N LYS A 318 4.48 1.08 14.02
CA LYS A 318 5.60 2.01 14.19
C LYS A 318 6.76 1.47 15.05
N ASN A 319 6.56 0.32 15.67
CA ASN A 319 7.51 -0.37 16.55
C ASN A 319 8.17 -1.60 15.88
N LEU A 320 7.94 -1.83 14.59
CA LEU A 320 8.52 -2.91 13.79
C LEU A 320 9.80 -2.45 13.07
#